data_AF-A0A2J6X626-F1
#
_entry.id   AF-A0A2J6X626-F1
#
_cell.length_a   1.000
_cell.length_b   1.000
_cell.length_c   1.000
_cell.angle_alpha   90.00
_cell.angle_beta   90.00
_cell.angle_gamma   90.00
#
_symmetry.space_group_name_H-M   'P 1'
#
loop_
_entity.id
_entity.type
_entity.pdbx_description
1 polymer ?
#
loop_
_entity_poly.entity_id
_entity_poly.type
_entity_poly.pdbx_seq_one_letter_code
_entity_poly.pdbx_strand_id
1 'polypeptide(L)'
;MRKMDISQLGNRWLELKKQRMQNLLKIALPDEALYREIMLSLGYPNNKVNFLELALITPYAEIKKLKERQIIEKALLYRAGFTDDKKGLPEDFDFSLKMDKSVWNYKGIRPANFPEKRIKGISMLLSETIEEGNVHFFLERIKMELNNKEPKDAVKRIMNFDGIGVQRKM
;
A
#
# COMPACT_ATOMS: atom_id res chain seq x y z
N MET A 1 12.69 -20.51 31.26
CA MET A 1 12.51 -19.75 30.00
C MET A 1 11.46 -18.66 30.27
N ARG A 2 11.83 -17.37 30.31
CA ARG A 2 10.86 -16.28 30.55
C ARG A 2 9.85 -16.26 29.39
N LYS A 3 8.56 -16.43 29.67
CA LYS A 3 7.49 -16.15 28.71
C LYS A 3 7.61 -14.69 28.30
N MET A 4 8.06 -14.45 27.07
CA MET A 4 8.09 -13.11 26.51
C MET A 4 6.64 -12.67 26.31
N ASP A 5 6.26 -11.55 26.90
CA ASP A 5 4.88 -11.04 26.84
C ASP A 5 4.57 -10.60 25.39
N ILE A 6 3.49 -11.14 24.83
CA ILE A 6 3.01 -10.82 23.48
C ILE A 6 2.75 -9.31 23.35
N SER A 7 2.30 -8.66 24.42
CA SER A 7 2.08 -7.21 24.45
C SER A 7 3.38 -6.44 24.29
N GLN A 8 4.45 -6.88 24.96
CA GLN A 8 5.78 -6.28 24.83
C GLN A 8 6.34 -6.45 23.40
N LEU A 9 6.12 -7.62 22.78
CA LEU A 9 6.51 -7.85 21.38
C LEU A 9 5.74 -6.95 20.41
N GLY A 10 4.43 -6.79 20.64
CA GLY A 10 3.59 -5.88 19.86
C GLY A 10 4.07 -4.44 19.93
N ASN A 11 4.36 -3.95 21.14
CA ASN A 11 4.90 -2.60 21.35
C ASN A 11 6.25 -2.42 20.67
N ARG A 12 7.17 -3.38 20.82
CA ARG A 12 8.47 -3.32 20.15
C ARG A 12 8.33 -3.26 18.63
N TRP A 13 7.40 -4.04 18.06
CA TRP A 13 7.14 -4.02 16.63
C TRP A 13 6.56 -2.68 16.16
N LEU A 14 5.67 -2.08 16.96
CA LEU A 14 5.14 -0.75 16.68
C LEU A 14 6.24 0.32 16.70
N GLU A 15 7.14 0.30 17.69
CA GLU A 15 8.26 1.24 17.77
C GLU A 15 9.20 1.11 16.57
N LEU A 16 9.49 -0.12 16.11
CA LEU A 16 10.28 -0.33 14.89
C LEU A 16 9.61 0.29 13.65
N LYS A 17 8.27 0.20 13.54
CA LYS A 17 7.55 0.84 12.43
C LYS A 17 7.58 2.36 12.51
N LYS A 18 7.39 2.93 13.71
CA LYS A 18 7.49 4.38 13.93
C LYS A 18 8.87 4.89 13.55
N GLN A 19 9.92 4.22 14.02
CA GLN A 19 11.30 4.60 13.71
C GLN A 19 11.60 4.55 12.21
N ARG A 20 11.08 3.53 11.51
CA ARG A 20 11.23 3.42 10.05
C ARG A 20 10.53 4.57 9.33
N MET A 21 9.29 4.89 9.71
CA MET A 21 8.56 6.03 9.15
C MET A 21 9.30 7.35 9.42
N GLN A 22 9.79 7.58 10.66
CA GLN A 22 10.57 8.76 11.00
C GLN A 22 11.83 8.90 10.14
N ASN A 23 12.51 7.78 9.84
CA ASN A 23 13.68 7.81 8.95
C ASN A 23 13.29 8.11 7.50
N LEU A 24 12.16 7.57 7.04
CA LEU A 24 11.67 7.82 5.68
C LEU A 24 11.25 9.29 5.50
N LEU A 25 10.62 9.90 6.49
CA LEU A 25 10.25 11.31 6.50
C LEU A 25 11.44 12.27 6.43
N LYS A 26 12.66 11.82 6.73
CA LYS A 26 13.88 12.63 6.54
C LYS A 26 14.27 12.79 5.06
N ILE A 27 13.77 11.90 4.20
CA ILE A 27 14.20 11.80 2.79
C ILE A 27 13.04 11.78 1.79
N ALA A 28 11.79 11.79 2.25
CA ALA A 28 10.60 11.74 1.42
C ALA A 28 9.49 12.64 1.99
N LEU A 29 8.68 13.21 1.10
CA LEU A 29 7.48 13.95 1.49
C LEU A 29 6.50 13.03 2.23
N PRO A 30 5.63 13.56 3.12
CA PRO A 30 4.75 12.75 3.94
C PRO A 30 3.91 11.73 3.16
N ASP A 31 3.29 12.15 2.05
CA ASP A 31 2.44 11.24 1.26
C ASP A 31 3.24 10.13 0.58
N GLU A 32 4.43 10.45 0.08
CA GLU A 32 5.37 9.50 -0.51
C GLU A 32 5.87 8.50 0.55
N ALA A 33 6.19 8.98 1.75
CA ALA A 33 6.61 8.15 2.85
C ALA A 33 5.51 7.16 3.27
N LEU A 34 4.27 7.65 3.41
CA LEU A 34 3.12 6.80 3.72
C LEU A 34 2.84 5.80 2.60
N TYR A 35 2.89 6.23 1.34
CA TYR A 35 2.71 5.37 0.17
C TYR A 35 3.70 4.19 0.17
N ARG A 36 5.00 4.46 0.33
CA ARG A 36 6.04 3.43 0.38
C ARG A 36 5.84 2.46 1.55
N GLU A 37 5.44 2.94 2.72
CA GLU A 37 5.19 2.07 3.88
C GLU A 37 3.95 1.19 3.71
N ILE A 38 2.89 1.71 3.06
CA ILE A 38 1.73 0.91 2.67
C ILE A 38 2.16 -0.17 1.69
N MET A 39 2.89 0.20 0.63
CA MET A 39 3.38 -0.74 -0.38
C MET A 39 4.25 -1.83 0.25
N LEU A 40 5.27 -1.47 1.05
CA LEU A 40 6.10 -2.40 1.81
C LEU A 40 5.26 -3.37 2.66
N SER A 41 4.17 -2.89 3.25
CA SER A 41 3.28 -3.69 4.09
C SER A 41 2.41 -4.68 3.30
N LEU A 42 2.10 -4.40 2.03
CA LEU A 42 1.35 -5.29 1.15
C LEU A 42 2.09 -6.58 0.81
N GLY A 43 3.43 -6.54 0.80
CA GLY A 43 4.24 -7.65 0.33
C GLY A 43 4.16 -8.91 1.18
N TYR A 44 3.83 -8.81 2.48
CA TYR A 44 3.97 -9.93 3.44
C TYR A 44 5.38 -10.58 3.32
N PRO A 45 5.84 -11.55 4.15
CA PRO A 45 7.28 -11.64 4.44
C PRO A 45 8.17 -11.82 3.20
N ASN A 46 7.65 -12.45 2.14
CA ASN A 46 8.43 -12.81 0.95
C ASN A 46 8.44 -11.76 -0.18
N ASN A 47 7.54 -10.77 -0.21
CA ASN A 47 7.50 -9.75 -1.28
C ASN A 47 7.62 -8.30 -0.78
N LYS A 48 8.04 -8.07 0.47
CA LYS A 48 8.17 -6.71 1.02
C LYS A 48 9.07 -5.83 0.17
N VAL A 49 10.27 -6.34 -0.16
CA VAL A 49 11.25 -5.61 -0.96
C VAL A 49 10.71 -5.36 -2.37
N ASN A 50 10.03 -6.32 -2.97
CA ASN A 50 9.44 -6.18 -4.30
C ASN A 50 8.35 -5.10 -4.36
N PHE A 51 7.47 -5.05 -3.36
CA PHE A 51 6.48 -3.97 -3.31
C PHE A 51 7.10 -2.60 -3.01
N LEU A 52 8.17 -2.55 -2.22
CA LEU A 52 8.90 -1.30 -2.01
C LEU A 52 9.56 -0.84 -3.31
N GLU A 53 10.20 -1.74 -4.05
CA GLU A 53 10.79 -1.45 -5.35
C GLU A 53 9.74 -0.95 -6.34
N LEU A 54 8.57 -1.60 -6.39
CA LEU A 54 7.43 -1.15 -7.20
C LEU A 54 7.01 0.28 -6.86
N ALA A 55 7.03 0.64 -5.58
CA ALA A 55 6.72 2.00 -5.12
C ALA A 55 7.80 3.02 -5.49
N LEU A 56 9.07 2.60 -5.55
CA LEU A 56 10.19 3.46 -5.95
C LEU A 56 10.18 3.75 -7.45
N ILE A 57 9.86 2.77 -8.29
CA ILE A 57 9.73 2.96 -9.75
C ILE A 57 8.36 3.49 -10.19
N THR A 58 7.43 3.64 -9.25
CA THR A 58 6.12 4.27 -9.46
C THR A 58 5.81 5.26 -8.33
N PRO A 59 6.57 6.38 -8.21
CA PRO A 59 6.42 7.31 -7.09
C PRO A 59 4.98 7.81 -6.93
N TYR A 60 4.60 8.19 -5.72
CA TYR A 60 3.26 8.68 -5.41
C TYR A 60 2.86 9.88 -6.28
N ALA A 61 3.82 10.74 -6.63
CA ALA A 61 3.60 11.84 -7.55
C ALA A 61 3.15 11.40 -8.96
N GLU A 62 3.63 10.26 -9.46
CA GLU A 62 3.15 9.66 -10.71
C GLU A 62 1.74 9.09 -10.53
N ILE A 63 1.52 8.35 -9.44
CA ILE A 63 0.19 7.78 -9.11
C ILE A 63 -0.89 8.87 -9.08
N LYS A 64 -0.60 10.04 -8.48
CA LYS A 64 -1.54 11.18 -8.43
C LYS A 64 -1.99 11.66 -9.81
N LYS A 65 -1.13 11.57 -10.83
CA LYS A 65 -1.47 12.00 -12.20
C LYS A 65 -2.48 11.07 -12.87
N LEU A 66 -2.50 9.78 -12.49
CA LEU A 66 -3.33 8.77 -13.12
C LEU A 66 -4.81 8.91 -12.79
N LYS A 67 -5.15 9.39 -11.59
CA LYS A 67 -6.50 9.66 -11.06
C LYS A 67 -7.44 8.45 -10.98
N GLU A 68 -7.71 7.81 -12.09
CA GLU A 68 -8.66 6.73 -12.21
C GLU A 68 -8.09 5.40 -11.71
N ARG A 69 -8.90 4.66 -10.95
CA ARG A 69 -8.53 3.36 -10.38
C ARG A 69 -7.99 2.39 -11.44
N GLN A 70 -8.64 2.30 -12.59
CA GLN A 70 -8.28 1.37 -13.66
C GLN A 70 -6.90 1.72 -14.25
N ILE A 71 -6.60 3.02 -14.37
CA ILE A 71 -5.31 3.50 -14.87
C ILE A 71 -4.21 3.25 -13.82
N ILE A 72 -4.49 3.51 -12.53
CA ILE A 72 -3.57 3.20 -11.42
C ILE A 72 -3.26 1.70 -11.36
N GLU A 73 -4.29 0.85 -11.43
CA GLU A 73 -4.12 -0.61 -11.45
C GLU A 73 -3.25 -1.05 -12.62
N LYS A 74 -3.54 -0.53 -13.82
CA LYS A 74 -2.80 -0.87 -15.04
C LYS A 74 -1.34 -0.43 -14.97
N ALA A 75 -1.07 0.79 -14.51
CA ALA A 75 0.29 1.32 -14.37
C ALA A 75 1.11 0.47 -13.41
N LEU A 76 0.55 0.14 -12.24
CA LEU A 76 1.21 -0.72 -11.26
C LEU A 76 1.43 -2.14 -11.78
N LEU A 77 0.46 -2.74 -12.48
CA LEU A 77 0.62 -4.07 -13.09
C LEU A 77 1.68 -4.07 -14.19
N TYR A 78 1.76 -3.01 -14.99
CA TYR A 78 2.78 -2.83 -16.02
C TYR A 78 4.17 -2.77 -15.38
N ARG A 79 4.36 -1.84 -14.42
CA ARG A 79 5.61 -1.64 -13.67
C ARG A 79 6.03 -2.90 -12.91
N ALA A 80 5.08 -3.67 -12.40
CA ALA A 80 5.34 -4.92 -11.71
C ALA A 80 5.72 -6.09 -12.65
N GLY A 81 5.62 -5.93 -13.97
CA GLY A 81 5.96 -7.02 -14.89
C GLY A 81 4.82 -8.00 -15.18
N PHE A 82 3.60 -7.71 -14.74
CA PHE A 82 2.46 -8.61 -14.90
C PHE A 82 1.71 -8.44 -16.23
N THR A 83 1.94 -7.34 -16.93
CA THR A 83 1.37 -7.08 -18.25
C THR A 83 2.33 -6.27 -19.11
N ASP A 84 2.19 -6.42 -20.43
CA ASP A 84 2.84 -5.59 -21.45
C ASP A 84 1.86 -4.61 -22.11
N ASP A 85 0.59 -4.65 -21.71
CA ASP A 85 -0.46 -3.80 -22.28
C ASP A 85 -0.28 -2.34 -21.85
N LYS A 86 0.03 -1.49 -22.84
CA LYS A 86 0.23 -0.04 -22.68
C LYS A 86 -1.03 0.79 -22.93
N LYS A 87 -2.11 0.18 -23.45
CA LYS A 87 -3.28 0.92 -23.96
C LYS A 87 -3.96 1.74 -22.87
N GLY A 88 -4.14 3.05 -23.06
CA GLY A 88 -4.83 3.91 -22.09
C GLY A 88 -4.00 4.25 -20.84
N LEU A 89 -2.71 3.91 -20.81
CA LEU A 89 -1.75 4.63 -19.96
C LEU A 89 -1.43 6.00 -20.59
N PRO A 90 -1.06 7.01 -19.78
CA PRO A 90 -0.69 8.33 -20.30
C PRO A 90 0.43 8.27 -21.34
N GLU A 91 0.43 9.22 -22.28
CA GLU A 91 1.45 9.29 -23.34
C GLU A 91 2.85 9.56 -22.79
N ASP A 92 2.96 10.30 -21.68
CA ASP A 92 4.20 10.61 -20.98
C ASP A 92 4.61 9.54 -19.95
N PHE A 93 3.91 8.40 -19.91
CA PHE A 93 4.26 7.30 -19.02
C PHE A 93 5.59 6.65 -19.47
N ASP A 94 6.59 6.67 -18.61
CA ASP A 94 7.90 6.09 -18.93
C ASP A 94 7.81 4.55 -19.01
N PHE A 95 7.76 3.98 -20.20
CA PHE A 95 7.67 2.52 -20.38
C PHE A 95 9.00 1.78 -20.17
N SER A 96 10.11 2.47 -19.88
CA SER A 96 11.42 1.85 -19.69
C SER A 96 11.61 1.23 -18.30
N LEU A 97 10.99 1.79 -17.24
CA LEU A 97 11.06 1.19 -15.90
C LEU A 97 10.02 0.10 -15.76
N LYS A 98 10.48 -1.12 -15.52
CA LYS A 98 9.63 -2.30 -15.34
C LYS A 98 10.42 -3.36 -14.57
N MET A 99 9.78 -4.00 -13.61
CA MET A 99 10.33 -5.13 -12.87
C MET A 99 10.21 -6.41 -13.70
N ASP A 100 11.17 -7.31 -13.52
CA ASP A 100 11.05 -8.66 -14.05
C ASP A 100 9.98 -9.44 -13.26
N LYS A 101 9.09 -10.17 -13.95
CA LYS A 101 8.02 -10.93 -13.31
C LYS A 101 8.55 -12.00 -12.33
N SER A 102 9.75 -12.53 -12.56
CA SER A 102 10.38 -13.58 -11.75
C SER A 102 10.75 -13.12 -10.33
N VAL A 103 10.82 -11.82 -10.08
CA VAL A 103 11.13 -11.29 -8.75
C VAL A 103 10.01 -11.57 -7.73
N TRP A 104 8.79 -11.84 -8.21
CA TRP A 104 7.62 -12.06 -7.36
C TRP A 104 7.54 -13.50 -6.85
N ASN A 105 7.44 -13.64 -5.53
CA ASN A 105 7.35 -14.93 -4.86
C ASN A 105 5.89 -15.31 -4.59
N TYR A 106 5.46 -16.49 -5.07
CA TYR A 106 4.11 -17.04 -4.84
C TYR A 106 4.12 -18.21 -3.85
N LYS A 107 5.29 -18.76 -3.52
CA LYS A 107 5.43 -19.97 -2.71
C LYS A 107 4.89 -19.72 -1.30
N GLY A 108 3.91 -20.53 -0.90
CA GLY A 108 3.28 -20.45 0.41
C GLY A 108 2.34 -19.24 0.60
N ILE A 109 2.05 -18.49 -0.47
CA ILE A 109 1.08 -17.39 -0.44
C ILE A 109 -0.28 -17.93 -0.88
N ARG A 110 -1.35 -17.60 -0.13
CA ARG A 110 -2.72 -17.93 -0.55
C ARG A 110 -3.09 -17.11 -1.80
N PRO A 111 -3.87 -17.64 -2.76
CA PRO A 111 -4.22 -16.92 -3.99
C PRO A 111 -4.78 -15.51 -3.79
N ALA A 112 -5.58 -15.29 -2.74
CA ALA A 112 -6.12 -13.98 -2.39
C ALA A 112 -5.05 -12.93 -2.01
N ASN A 113 -3.83 -13.38 -1.69
CA ASN A 113 -2.70 -12.55 -1.29
C ASN A 113 -1.63 -12.45 -2.38
N PHE A 114 -1.86 -12.99 -3.58
CA PHE A 114 -0.92 -12.86 -4.69
C PHE A 114 -0.68 -11.39 -5.05
N PRO A 115 0.54 -11.02 -5.50
CA PRO A 115 0.92 -9.63 -5.74
C PRO A 115 -0.05 -8.87 -6.65
N GLU A 116 -0.55 -9.48 -7.72
CA GLU A 116 -1.50 -8.86 -8.65
C GLU A 116 -2.83 -8.54 -7.96
N LYS A 117 -3.30 -9.42 -7.07
CA LYS A 117 -4.52 -9.19 -6.29
C LYS A 117 -4.33 -8.06 -5.27
N ARG A 118 -3.13 -7.95 -4.70
CA ARG A 118 -2.75 -6.85 -3.80
C ARG A 118 -2.64 -5.53 -4.55
N ILE A 119 -2.05 -5.53 -5.75
CA ILE A 119 -1.98 -4.37 -6.65
C ILE A 119 -3.40 -3.86 -6.97
N LYS A 120 -4.32 -4.76 -7.29
CA LYS A 120 -5.74 -4.41 -7.49
C LYS A 120 -6.40 -3.85 -6.22
N GLY A 121 -6.03 -4.35 -5.05
CA GLY A 121 -6.55 -3.84 -3.78
C GLY A 121 -6.02 -2.43 -3.45
N ILE A 122 -4.73 -2.18 -3.69
CA ILE A 122 -4.14 -0.86 -3.43
C ILE A 122 -4.57 0.18 -4.46
N SER A 123 -4.88 -0.20 -5.71
CA SER A 123 -5.41 0.76 -6.69
C SER A 123 -6.74 1.37 -6.26
N MET A 124 -7.60 0.61 -5.57
CA MET A 124 -8.83 1.13 -4.96
C MET A 124 -8.53 2.20 -3.90
N LEU A 125 -7.66 1.87 -2.93
CA LEU A 125 -7.27 2.81 -1.88
C LEU A 125 -6.62 4.07 -2.47
N LEU A 126 -5.72 3.91 -3.44
CA LEU A 126 -5.06 5.05 -4.06
C LEU A 126 -6.06 5.94 -4.78
N SER A 127 -6.99 5.39 -5.57
CA SER A 127 -8.00 6.21 -6.26
C SER A 127 -8.89 7.01 -5.31
N GLU A 128 -9.15 6.54 -4.09
CA GLU A 128 -9.94 7.26 -3.10
C GLU A 128 -9.13 8.32 -2.32
N THR A 129 -7.80 8.20 -2.27
CA THR A 129 -6.95 9.03 -1.38
C THR A 129 -6.12 10.07 -2.11
N ILE A 130 -5.90 9.94 -3.42
CA ILE A 130 -4.94 10.78 -4.15
C ILE A 130 -5.40 12.21 -4.39
N GLU A 131 -6.70 12.48 -4.36
CA GLU A 131 -7.25 13.82 -4.62
C GLU A 131 -6.81 14.81 -3.53
N GLU A 132 -6.97 14.42 -2.27
CA GLU A 132 -6.60 15.24 -1.10
C GLU A 132 -5.21 14.90 -0.51
N GLY A 133 -4.62 13.77 -0.91
CA GLY A 133 -3.36 13.25 -0.38
C GLY A 133 -3.59 12.18 0.70
N ASN A 134 -2.86 11.07 0.63
CA ASN A 134 -3.11 9.92 1.50
C ASN A 134 -2.88 10.23 2.99
N VAL A 135 -1.96 11.12 3.35
CA VAL A 135 -1.78 11.54 4.74
C VAL A 135 -2.97 12.36 5.21
N HIS A 136 -3.41 13.35 4.42
CA HIS A 136 -4.56 14.17 4.78
C HIS A 136 -5.81 13.32 4.96
N PHE A 137 -6.09 12.43 4.00
CA PHE A 137 -7.22 11.50 4.04
C PHE A 137 -7.27 10.70 5.33
N PHE A 138 -6.15 10.06 5.71
CA PHE A 138 -6.14 9.25 6.93
C PHE A 138 -6.20 10.10 8.19
N LEU A 139 -5.58 11.28 8.20
CA LEU A 139 -5.62 12.18 9.36
C LEU A 139 -7.05 12.66 9.65
N GLU A 140 -7.80 13.07 8.63
CA GLU A 140 -9.19 13.53 8.83
C GLU A 140 -10.08 12.40 9.35
N ARG A 141 -9.97 11.18 8.79
CA ARG A 141 -10.71 10.02 9.29
C ARG A 141 -10.33 9.64 10.72
N ILE A 142 -9.04 9.72 11.07
CA ILE A 142 -8.59 9.48 12.44
C ILE A 142 -9.18 10.53 13.38
N LYS A 143 -9.15 11.81 13.01
CA LYS A 143 -9.72 12.91 13.82
C LYS A 143 -11.21 12.70 14.10
N MET A 144 -11.98 12.27 13.09
CA MET A 144 -13.41 11.97 13.24
C MET A 144 -13.69 10.85 14.26
N GLU A 145 -12.76 9.92 14.43
CA GLU A 145 -12.92 8.74 15.28
C GLU A 145 -12.18 8.84 16.64
N LEU A 146 -11.51 9.97 16.94
CA LEU A 146 -10.72 10.15 18.18
C LEU A 146 -11.53 9.91 19.47
N ASN A 147 -12.82 10.25 19.44
CA ASN A 147 -13.72 10.13 20.60
C ASN A 147 -14.48 8.79 20.63
N ASN A 148 -14.22 7.89 19.67
CA ASN A 148 -14.87 6.59 19.62
C ASN A 148 -14.36 5.72 20.79
N LYS A 149 -15.29 5.29 21.65
CA LYS A 149 -14.98 4.48 22.84
C LYS A 149 -14.59 3.03 22.50
N GLU A 150 -14.84 2.60 21.26
CA GLU A 150 -14.59 1.25 20.77
C GLU A 150 -13.50 1.26 19.68
N PRO A 151 -12.21 1.02 20.03
CA PRO A 151 -11.10 1.12 19.08
C PRO A 151 -11.24 0.24 17.83
N LYS A 152 -11.90 -0.92 17.96
CA LYS A 152 -12.15 -1.81 16.81
C LYS A 152 -13.14 -1.21 15.81
N ASP A 153 -14.15 -0.51 16.31
CA ASP A 153 -15.14 0.17 15.47
C ASP A 153 -14.50 1.38 14.78
N ALA A 154 -13.72 2.17 15.52
CA ALA A 154 -12.94 3.28 14.98
C ALA A 154 -12.07 2.85 13.81
N VAL A 155 -11.25 1.79 13.99
CA VAL A 155 -10.39 1.26 12.92
C VAL A 155 -11.23 0.79 11.73
N LYS A 156 -12.37 0.13 11.95
CA LYS A 156 -13.25 -0.34 10.88
C LYS A 156 -13.80 0.84 10.06
N ARG A 157 -14.16 1.95 10.69
CA ARG A 157 -14.65 3.17 10.03
C ARG A 157 -13.54 3.88 9.26
N ILE A 158 -12.37 4.07 9.87
CA ILE A 158 -11.20 4.66 9.21
C ILE A 158 -10.85 3.86 7.95
N MET A 159 -10.82 2.54 8.06
CA MET A 159 -10.45 1.62 6.98
C MET A 159 -11.63 1.21 6.09
N ASN A 160 -12.77 1.90 6.15
CA ASN A 160 -13.90 1.59 5.29
C ASN A 160 -13.65 2.15 3.88
N PHE A 161 -13.17 1.28 2.99
CA PHE A 161 -12.94 1.54 1.57
C PHE A 161 -13.81 0.61 0.75
N ASP A 162 -14.35 1.10 -0.37
CA ASP A 162 -15.22 0.28 -1.21
C ASP A 162 -14.40 -0.79 -1.95
N GLY A 163 -14.83 -2.05 -1.81
CA GLY A 163 -14.17 -3.18 -2.46
C GLY A 163 -12.95 -3.76 -1.72
N ILE A 164 -12.45 -3.12 -0.66
CA ILE A 164 -11.34 -3.66 0.15
C ILE A 164 -11.88 -4.60 1.24
N GLY A 165 -11.32 -5.81 1.32
CA GLY A 165 -11.69 -6.79 2.36
C GLY A 165 -12.97 -7.59 2.08
N VAL A 166 -13.63 -7.37 0.95
CA VAL A 166 -14.86 -8.09 0.53
C VAL A 166 -14.62 -9.61 0.42
N GLN A 167 -13.43 -10.03 -0.04
CA GLN A 167 -13.08 -11.45 -0.16
C GLN A 167 -12.90 -12.20 1.18
N ARG A 168 -12.89 -11.51 2.32
CA ARG A 168 -12.85 -12.16 3.65
C ARG A 168 -14.24 -12.45 4.21
N LYS A 169 -15.30 -11.97 3.54
CA LYS A 169 -16.71 -12.13 3.94
C LYS A 169 -17.44 -13.23 3.17
N MET A 170 -16.78 -13.86 2.20
CA MET A 170 -17.28 -15.03 1.48
C MET A 170 -16.56 -16.29 1.94
#